data_AF-A0A3C1T0Y6-F1
#
_entry.id   AF-A0A3C1T0Y6-F1
#
_cell.length_a   1.000
_cell.length_b   1.000
_cell.length_c   1.000
_cell.angle_alpha   90.00
_cell.angle_beta   90.00
_cell.angle_gamma   90.00
#
_symmetry.space_group_name_H-M   'P 1'
#
loop_
_entity.id
_entity.type
_entity.pdbx_description
1 polymer ?
#
loop_
_entity_poly.entity_id
_entity_poly.type
_entity_poly.pdbx_seq_one_letter_code
_entity_poly.pdbx_strand_id
1 'polypeptide(L)' 'MKKDLISNDVQLSPEGKLIHLLGLEGLSKKHLTHILDIADGLIDDAGNLKKSKALDDMSVANLFFEP' A
#
# COMPACT_ATOMS: atom_id res chain seq x y z
N MET A 1 -4.38 -29.14 -8.61
CA MET A 1 -4.70 -28.34 -7.42
C MET A 1 -5.63 -27.22 -7.85
N LYS A 2 -6.80 -27.06 -7.23
CA LYS A 2 -7.56 -25.81 -7.42
C LYS A 2 -6.70 -24.72 -6.81
N LYS A 3 -6.40 -23.68 -7.58
CA LYS A 3 -5.72 -22.49 -7.06
C LYS A 3 -6.74 -21.84 -6.15
N ASP A 4 -6.54 -21.93 -4.84
CA ASP A 4 -7.32 -21.11 -3.91
C ASP A 4 -6.97 -19.66 -4.27
N LEU A 5 -7.88 -19.01 -4.99
CA LEU A 5 -7.71 -17.63 -5.38
C LEU A 5 -7.81 -16.81 -4.10
N ILE A 6 -6.70 -16.22 -3.67
CA ILE A 6 -6.70 -15.23 -2.59
C ILE A 6 -7.59 -14.10 -3.06
N SER A 7 -8.70 -13.87 -2.35
CA SER A 7 -9.61 -12.78 -2.66
C SER A 7 -8.98 -11.44 -2.26
N ASN A 8 -9.19 -10.44 -3.11
CA ASN A 8 -8.80 -9.04 -2.88
C ASN A 8 -9.90 -8.23 -2.16
N ASP A 9 -11.00 -8.86 -1.73
CA ASP A 9 -12.15 -8.16 -1.12
C ASP A 9 -11.79 -7.41 0.17
N VAL A 10 -10.78 -7.90 0.92
CA VAL A 10 -10.35 -7.27 2.18
C VAL A 10 -9.45 -6.06 1.98
N GLN A 11 -9.08 -5.70 0.74
CA GLN A 11 -8.21 -4.54 0.48
C GLN A 11 -8.85 -3.22 0.90
N LEU A 12 -10.18 -3.12 0.82
CA LEU A 12 -10.94 -1.90 1.10
C LEU A 12 -11.74 -2.02 2.39
N SER A 13 -11.80 -0.94 3.17
CA SER A 13 -12.78 -0.81 4.23
C SER A 13 -14.20 -0.74 3.65
N PRO A 14 -15.26 -0.91 4.48
CA PRO A 14 -16.64 -0.73 4.03
C PRO A 14 -16.93 0.62 3.37
N GLU A 15 -16.17 1.66 3.73
CA GLU A 15 -16.25 3.02 3.17
C GLU A 15 -15.44 3.18 1.87
N GLY A 16 -14.80 2.11 1.39
CA GLY A 16 -14.00 2.11 0.16
C GLY A 16 -12.58 2.65 0.34
N LYS A 17 -12.06 2.77 1.58
CA LYS A 17 -10.68 3.21 1.83
C LYS A 17 -9.72 2.04 1.70
N LEU A 18 -8.59 2.22 1.01
CA LEU A 18 -7.52 1.22 0.97
C LEU A 18 -6.92 1.02 2.37
N ILE A 19 -6.96 -0.23 2.86
CA ILE A 19 -6.43 -0.66 4.16
C ILE A 19 -5.43 -1.82 4.06
N HIS A 20 -5.52 -2.64 3.02
CA HIS A 20 -4.54 -3.68 2.69
C HIS A 20 -4.19 -3.60 1.21
N LEU A 21 -2.90 -3.69 0.87
CA LEU A 21 -2.43 -3.78 -0.52
C LEU A 21 -2.01 -5.24 -0.80
N LEU A 22 -2.94 -6.03 -1.34
CA LEU A 22 -2.71 -7.45 -1.68
C LEU A 22 -2.35 -7.63 -3.17
N GLY A 23 -2.91 -6.76 -4.02
CA GLY A 23 -2.69 -6.69 -5.46
C GLY A 23 -3.32 -5.43 -6.05
N LEU A 24 -3.37 -5.36 -7.38
CA LEU A 24 -3.96 -4.21 -8.09
C LEU A 24 -5.42 -4.45 -8.52
N GLU A 25 -5.86 -5.70 -8.55
CA GLU A 25 -7.24 -6.05 -8.86
C GLU A 25 -8.19 -5.49 -7.79
N GLY A 26 -9.35 -4.98 -8.21
CA GLY A 26 -10.31 -4.30 -7.33
C GLY A 26 -9.92 -2.86 -6.95
N LEU A 27 -8.72 -2.39 -7.30
CA LEU A 27 -8.34 -0.99 -7.07
C LEU A 27 -8.80 -0.08 -8.21
N SER A 28 -9.47 1.02 -7.86
CA SER A 28 -9.82 2.06 -8.82
C SER A 28 -8.59 2.86 -9.25
N LYS A 29 -8.69 3.57 -10.39
CA LYS A 29 -7.68 4.55 -10.82
C LYS A 29 -7.34 5.54 -9.69
N LYS A 30 -8.35 5.99 -8.94
CA LYS A 30 -8.18 6.93 -7.83
C LYS A 30 -7.32 6.35 -6.70
N HIS A 31 -7.44 5.06 -6.40
CA HIS A 31 -6.58 4.42 -5.40
C HIS A 31 -5.12 4.41 -5.86
N LEU A 32 -4.88 4.03 -7.12
CA LEU A 32 -3.54 3.95 -7.67
C LEU A 32 -2.88 5.32 -7.74
N THR A 33 -3.58 6.34 -8.26
CA THR A 33 -3.04 7.70 -8.31
C THR A 33 -2.81 8.25 -6.91
N HIS A 34 -3.68 7.97 -5.95
CA HIS A 34 -3.46 8.41 -4.57
C HIS A 34 -2.18 7.83 -3.95
N ILE A 35 -1.87 6.55 -4.18
CA ILE A 35 -0.59 5.96 -3.74
C ILE A 35 0.59 6.71 -4.35
N LEU A 36 0.52 7.00 -5.66
CA LEU A 36 1.58 7.74 -6.37
C LEU A 36 1.72 9.18 -5.85
N ASP A 37 0.61 9.87 -5.62
CA ASP A 37 0.59 11.25 -5.11
C ASP A 37 1.21 11.31 -3.69
N ILE A 38 0.92 10.32 -2.83
CA ILE A 38 1.55 10.21 -1.51
C ILE A 38 3.05 9.94 -1.65
N ALA A 39 3.45 9.02 -2.53
CA ALA A 39 4.86 8.69 -2.75
C ALA A 39 5.66 9.90 -3.26
N ASP A 40 5.11 10.66 -4.21
CA ASP A 40 5.70 11.90 -4.73
C ASP A 40 5.88 12.94 -3.62
N GLY A 41 4.88 13.07 -2.74
CA GLY A 41 4.95 13.95 -1.57
C GLY A 41 6.08 13.61 -0.58
N LEU A 42 6.58 12.38 -0.54
CA LEU A 42 7.68 11.95 0.31
C LEU A 42 9.06 12.37 -0.21
N ILE A 43 9.15 12.90 -1.42
CA ILE A 43 10.40 13.33 -2.05
C ILE A 43 10.46 14.87 -2.08
N ASP A 44 11.61 15.46 -1.80
CA ASP A 44 11.86 16.90 -1.91
C ASP A 44 12.28 17.33 -3.33
N ASP A 45 12.37 18.64 -3.57
CA ASP A 45 12.70 19.18 -4.89
C ASP A 45 14.08 18.76 -5.41
N ALA A 46 14.97 18.30 -4.52
CA ALA A 46 16.30 17.79 -4.84
C ALA A 46 16.31 16.26 -5.01
N GLY A 47 15.16 15.59 -4.90
CA GLY A 47 15.03 14.14 -5.04
C GLY A 47 15.31 13.34 -3.77
N ASN A 48 15.46 14.00 -2.60
CA ASN A 48 15.76 13.31 -1.34
C ASN A 48 14.48 12.94 -0.59
N LEU A 49 14.56 11.87 0.19
CA LEU A 49 13.46 11.46 1.06
C LEU A 49 13.25 12.46 2.20
N LYS A 50 12.03 12.98 2.33
CA LYS A 50 11.60 13.81 3.46
C LYS A 50 11.47 12.95 4.71
N LYS A 51 12.06 13.41 5.82
CA LYS A 51 11.88 12.77 7.13
C LYS A 51 10.43 12.93 7.58
N SER A 52 9.84 11.83 8.04
CA SER A 52 8.47 11.78 8.53
C SER A 52 8.40 11.01 9.85
N LYS A 53 7.41 11.36 10.67
CA LYS A 53 7.03 10.68 11.91
C LYS A 53 5.83 9.74 11.74
N ALA A 54 5.44 9.47 10.49
CA ALA A 54 4.21 8.74 10.17
C ALA A 54 4.15 7.31 10.75
N LEU A 55 5.30 6.73 11.12
CA LEU A 55 5.43 5.40 11.69
C LEU A 55 6.05 5.42 13.11
N ASP A 56 6.07 6.58 13.78
CA ASP A 56 6.54 6.65 15.17
C ASP A 56 5.71 5.67 16.04
N ASP A 57 6.40 4.98 16.94
CA ASP A 57 5.85 3.93 17.81
C ASP A 57 5.25 2.70 17.10
N MET A 58 5.49 2.54 15.78
CA MET A 58 5.05 1.38 15.00
C MET A 58 6.21 0.39 14.75
N SER A 59 5.89 -0.90 14.75
CA SER A 59 6.80 -1.96 14.31
C SER A 59 6.31 -2.55 12.97
N VAL A 60 7.20 -2.59 11.98
CA VAL A 60 6.92 -3.18 10.66
C VAL A 60 7.80 -4.41 10.49
N ALA A 61 7.19 -5.53 10.09
CA ALA A 61 7.89 -6.78 9.83
C ALA A 61 7.62 -7.23 8.40
N ASN A 62 8.68 -7.61 7.69
CA ASN A 62 8.58 -8.24 6.39
C ASN A 62 8.63 -9.77 6.58
N LEU A 63 7.59 -10.46 6.13
CA LEU A 63 7.52 -11.92 6.18
C LEU A 63 7.78 -12.47 4.78
N PHE A 64 8.98 -13.01 4.56
CA PHE A 64 9.37 -13.66 3.32
C PHE A 64 9.32 -15.18 3.51
N PHE A 65 8.65 -15.87 2.60
CA PHE A 65 8.56 -17.34 2.59
C PHE A 65 9.38 -17.97 1.47
N GLU A 66 9.89 -17.16 0.54
CA GLU A 66 10.75 -17.55 -0.58
C GLU A 66 11.93 -16.57 -0.68
N PRO A 67 13.14 -17.02 -1.11
CA PRO A 67 14.34 -16.18 -1.23
C PRO A 67 14.28 -15.15 -2.36
#